data_AF-A0A1J4K6A4-F1
#
_entry.id   AF-A0A1J4K6A4-F1
#
_cell.length_a   1.000
_cell.length_b   1.000
_cell.length_c   1.000
_cell.angle_alpha   90.00
_cell.angle_beta   90.00
_cell.angle_gamma   90.00
#
_symmetry.space_group_name_H-M   'P 1'
#
loop_
_entity.id
_entity.type
_entity.pdbx_description
1 polymer ?
#
loop_
_entity_poly.entity_id
_entity_poly.type
_entity_poly.pdbx_seq_one_letter_code
_entity_poly.pdbx_strand_id
1 'polypeptide(L)'
;MNLLVLFVSLSFSVSIERFPCAANINGYLFNITELANGRKNGFDIIKRTDDDRYYFKMCGELPHDELPPLAPDSTDISVMRCNYSSHECASAIPVQSFDWKLLDQDNPNEGVIYHASGEPFVDPEDRQYYTIDFEIMLYCDKSETKPDTNYTYLVYNNTNEVVVRVIFFTAFACPVKKPSPSPTPNFAPDCEFEYYMSSVSHYGVYTDFKIFNDGPYGIRVPLTINKSEKTMFYQPCERMLCPFNYTCTDSGYSSAWLCDPVTRSCDNYGLISPDGIDAEIQHILVKDSPIVIRHQNENAKRNMTLTVSCNKLYEYDHFKFDKEATITDGSLKVTASAADSCYKQNPAPVPPFSDDICYAPLTYFGNVNMSTFNNNPDGHIAQVNDGYTLYYQPCGGMKCPNGAQCDGDNNATVWLCQNESYLDCIAYGLLENNLSYSENVREFIVTYTGDRKRMTTVEYKCDESLKENEIKMPSVVTLFGTRLRFSVHSKNFCSRRNGSSVTGGAIFLIVLFMGIILYLAFALIVGYVKNGRIGLPNTEFWTEFFACVSTGFMFIVKCGHMDVGKTKYDEI
;
A
#
# COMPACT_ATOMS: atom_id res chain seq x y z
N MET A 1 25.24 -18.57 7.72
CA MET A 1 24.92 -17.58 6.68
C MET A 1 23.51 -17.91 6.20
N ASN A 2 22.49 -17.36 6.87
CA ASN A 2 21.09 -17.66 6.59
C ASN A 2 20.59 -16.60 5.59
N LEU A 3 20.31 -17.05 4.37
CA LEU A 3 19.73 -16.24 3.30
C LEU A 3 18.22 -16.13 3.58
N LEU A 4 17.80 -15.02 4.18
CA LEU A 4 16.38 -14.69 4.35
C LEU A 4 15.85 -14.25 2.98
N VAL A 5 15.21 -15.15 2.26
CA VAL A 5 14.52 -14.83 1.00
C VAL A 5 13.19 -14.17 1.37
N LEU A 6 13.13 -12.85 1.27
CA LEU A 6 11.87 -12.10 1.26
C LEU A 6 11.10 -12.51 0.00
N PHE A 7 10.11 -13.38 0.16
CA PHE A 7 9.07 -13.59 -0.84
C PHE A 7 8.20 -12.33 -0.88
N VAL A 8 8.51 -11.44 -1.81
CA VAL A 8 7.56 -10.40 -2.23
C VAL A 8 6.43 -11.14 -2.95
N SER A 9 5.32 -11.35 -2.27
CA SER A 9 4.09 -11.84 -2.90
C SER A 9 3.61 -10.76 -3.87
N LEU A 10 4.02 -10.87 -5.13
CA LEU A 10 3.45 -10.07 -6.21
C LEU A 10 2.01 -10.54 -6.38
N SER A 11 1.07 -9.79 -5.84
CA SER A 11 -0.37 -9.96 -6.09
C SER A 11 -0.61 -9.63 -7.55
N PHE A 12 -0.50 -10.63 -8.43
CA PHE A 12 -0.84 -10.46 -9.84
C PHE A 12 -2.35 -10.29 -9.94
N SER A 13 -2.80 -9.11 -10.36
CA SER A 13 -4.20 -8.89 -10.70
C SER A 13 -4.62 -9.90 -11.78
N VAL A 14 -5.58 -10.75 -11.46
CA VAL A 14 -6.11 -11.77 -12.36
C VAL A 14 -6.96 -11.05 -13.41
N SER A 15 -6.66 -11.27 -14.69
CA SER A 15 -7.45 -10.70 -15.78
C SER A 15 -8.83 -11.35 -15.79
N ILE A 16 -9.88 -10.53 -15.63
CA ILE A 16 -11.26 -10.99 -15.58
C ILE A 16 -12.15 -10.11 -16.45
N GLU A 17 -12.94 -10.76 -17.31
CA GLU A 17 -14.03 -10.13 -18.06
C GLU A 17 -15.35 -10.71 -17.56
N ARG A 18 -16.23 -9.82 -17.09
CA ARG A 18 -17.49 -10.17 -16.42
C ARG A 18 -18.66 -10.05 -17.39
N PHE A 19 -19.58 -11.00 -17.27
CA PHE A 19 -20.85 -11.04 -17.99
C PHE A 19 -21.99 -11.27 -16.97
N PRO A 20 -23.26 -11.02 -17.32
CA PRO A 20 -24.41 -11.25 -16.45
C PRO A 20 -24.40 -12.54 -15.62
N CYS A 21 -23.99 -13.65 -16.27
CA CYS A 21 -24.01 -14.98 -15.68
C CYS A 21 -22.81 -15.84 -16.10
N ALA A 22 -21.72 -15.15 -16.42
CA ALA A 22 -20.49 -15.78 -16.85
C ALA A 22 -19.30 -14.90 -16.50
N ALA A 23 -18.12 -15.50 -16.40
CA ALA A 23 -16.87 -14.77 -16.26
C ALA A 23 -15.78 -15.48 -17.04
N ASN A 24 -14.99 -14.72 -17.79
CA ASN A 24 -13.75 -15.20 -18.41
C ASN A 24 -12.58 -14.80 -17.52
N ILE A 25 -12.04 -15.75 -16.77
CA ILE A 25 -10.96 -15.54 -15.81
C ILE A 25 -9.68 -16.14 -16.41
N ASN A 26 -8.70 -15.30 -16.76
CA ASN A 26 -7.43 -15.74 -17.37
C ASN A 26 -7.59 -16.66 -18.60
N GLY A 27 -8.64 -16.49 -19.40
CA GLY A 27 -8.90 -17.31 -20.59
C GLY A 27 -9.69 -18.59 -20.33
N TYR A 28 -10.33 -18.69 -19.15
CA TYR A 28 -11.25 -19.75 -18.79
C TYR A 28 -12.64 -19.14 -18.58
N LEU A 29 -13.55 -19.41 -19.52
CA LEU A 29 -14.92 -18.96 -19.47
C LEU A 29 -15.75 -19.94 -18.64
N PHE A 30 -16.29 -19.46 -17.53
CA PHE A 30 -17.31 -20.09 -16.72
C PHE A 30 -18.65 -19.48 -17.09
N ASN A 31 -19.66 -20.30 -17.39
CA ASN A 31 -20.98 -19.81 -17.79
C ASN A 31 -22.06 -20.65 -17.11
N ILE A 32 -22.74 -20.04 -16.13
CA ILE A 32 -23.78 -20.71 -15.33
C ILE A 32 -25.19 -20.30 -15.77
N THR A 33 -25.35 -19.70 -16.94
CA THR A 33 -26.65 -19.22 -17.44
C THR A 33 -27.70 -20.32 -17.46
N GLU A 34 -27.34 -21.51 -17.93
CA GLU A 34 -28.26 -22.65 -17.99
C GLU A 34 -28.63 -23.15 -16.58
N LEU A 35 -27.66 -23.22 -15.66
CA LEU A 35 -27.90 -23.56 -14.26
C LEU A 35 -28.85 -22.56 -13.59
N ALA A 36 -28.60 -21.26 -13.76
CA ALA A 36 -29.38 -20.18 -13.19
C ALA A 36 -30.82 -20.14 -13.72
N ASN A 37 -31.00 -20.29 -15.04
CA ASN A 37 -32.33 -20.24 -15.67
C ASN A 37 -33.12 -21.55 -15.54
N GLY A 38 -32.44 -22.67 -15.29
CA GLY A 38 -33.08 -23.98 -15.21
C GLY A 38 -33.58 -24.38 -13.82
N ARG A 39 -33.48 -23.49 -12.82
CA ARG A 39 -34.04 -23.71 -11.49
C ARG A 39 -35.57 -23.79 -11.56
N LYS A 40 -36.18 -24.74 -10.85
CA LYS A 40 -37.62 -25.04 -10.95
C LYS A 40 -38.55 -23.82 -10.78
N ASN A 41 -38.22 -22.91 -9.87
CA ASN A 41 -38.99 -21.68 -9.60
C ASN A 41 -38.25 -20.42 -10.08
N GLY A 42 -37.18 -20.57 -10.87
CA GLY A 42 -36.30 -19.46 -11.23
C GLY A 42 -35.46 -18.88 -10.07
N PHE A 43 -35.55 -19.44 -8.85
CA PHE A 43 -34.74 -19.15 -7.67
C PHE A 43 -34.74 -20.36 -6.73
N ASP A 44 -33.90 -20.30 -5.69
CA ASP A 44 -33.73 -21.34 -4.68
C ASP A 44 -34.05 -20.83 -3.26
N ILE A 45 -34.40 -21.77 -2.37
CA ILE A 45 -34.76 -21.48 -0.98
C ILE A 45 -33.98 -22.38 -0.04
N ILE A 46 -33.16 -21.80 0.81
CA ILE A 46 -32.54 -22.47 1.96
C ILE A 46 -33.47 -22.31 3.15
N LYS A 47 -33.90 -23.42 3.75
CA LYS A 47 -34.76 -23.43 4.95
C LYS A 47 -33.94 -23.89 6.14
N ARG A 48 -33.74 -23.03 7.14
CA ARG A 48 -33.08 -23.39 8.39
C ARG A 48 -34.08 -23.85 9.45
N THR A 49 -33.56 -24.38 10.55
CA THR A 49 -34.34 -24.87 11.71
C THR A 49 -34.77 -23.76 12.67
N ASP A 50 -34.15 -22.58 12.57
CA ASP A 50 -34.41 -21.37 13.35
C ASP A 50 -35.38 -20.40 12.64
N ASP A 51 -36.23 -20.95 11.76
CA ASP A 51 -37.21 -20.23 10.93
C ASP A 51 -36.64 -19.21 9.93
N ASP A 52 -35.32 -19.07 9.83
CA ASP A 52 -34.68 -18.32 8.77
C ASP A 52 -34.83 -19.03 7.42
N ARG A 53 -35.15 -18.23 6.41
CA ARG A 53 -35.15 -18.64 5.01
C ARG A 53 -34.32 -17.68 4.18
N TYR A 54 -33.43 -18.25 3.37
CA TYR A 54 -32.63 -17.48 2.41
C TYR A 54 -33.16 -17.78 1.02
N TYR A 55 -33.64 -16.73 0.34
CA TYR A 55 -34.06 -16.74 -1.04
C TYR A 55 -32.88 -16.26 -1.86
N PHE A 56 -32.46 -17.01 -2.88
CA PHE A 56 -31.40 -16.56 -3.76
C PHE A 56 -31.64 -16.92 -5.21
N LYS A 57 -31.21 -16.04 -6.11
CA LYS A 57 -31.25 -16.26 -7.55
C LYS A 57 -29.91 -15.90 -8.17
N MET A 58 -29.30 -16.88 -8.84
CA MET A 58 -28.08 -16.64 -9.61
C MET A 58 -28.35 -15.71 -10.78
N CYS A 59 -27.46 -14.73 -10.98
CA CYS A 59 -27.43 -13.89 -12.19
C CYS A 59 -28.72 -13.11 -12.51
N GLY A 60 -29.54 -12.83 -11.51
CA GLY A 60 -30.80 -12.14 -11.74
C GLY A 60 -31.52 -11.77 -10.45
N GLU A 61 -32.62 -11.05 -10.64
CA GLU A 61 -33.44 -10.48 -9.57
C GLU A 61 -34.51 -11.48 -9.11
N LEU A 62 -34.71 -11.55 -7.80
CA LEU A 62 -35.77 -12.35 -7.19
C LEU A 62 -37.15 -11.85 -7.66
N PRO A 63 -38.01 -12.74 -8.19
CA PRO A 63 -39.33 -12.36 -8.67
C PRO A 63 -40.24 -11.93 -7.51
N HIS A 64 -40.62 -10.65 -7.47
CA HIS A 64 -41.34 -10.05 -6.34
C HIS A 64 -42.66 -10.77 -6.00
N ASP A 65 -43.36 -11.27 -7.03
CA ASP A 65 -44.64 -11.97 -6.91
C ASP A 65 -44.53 -13.37 -6.27
N GLU A 66 -43.34 -13.95 -6.24
CA GLU A 66 -43.08 -15.25 -5.60
C GLU A 66 -42.44 -15.13 -4.21
N LEU A 67 -42.15 -13.89 -3.76
CA LEU A 67 -41.59 -13.63 -2.44
C LEU A 67 -42.67 -13.57 -1.36
N PRO A 68 -42.31 -13.77 -0.07
CA PRO A 68 -43.25 -13.63 1.03
C PRO A 68 -43.86 -12.20 1.04
N PRO A 69 -45.12 -12.01 1.48
CA PRO A 69 -45.75 -10.69 1.52
C PRO A 69 -45.04 -9.63 2.38
N LEU A 70 -44.11 -10.07 3.24
CA LEU A 70 -43.28 -9.24 4.11
C LEU A 70 -41.99 -8.78 3.43
N ALA A 71 -41.70 -9.29 2.23
CA ALA A 71 -40.49 -8.95 1.49
C ALA A 71 -40.50 -7.45 1.14
N PRO A 72 -39.38 -6.73 1.39
CA PRO A 72 -39.22 -5.38 0.85
C PRO A 72 -39.22 -5.40 -0.69
N ASP A 73 -39.14 -4.22 -1.29
CA ASP A 73 -38.91 -4.09 -2.73
C ASP A 73 -37.69 -4.93 -3.14
N SER A 74 -37.92 -5.90 -4.03
CA SER A 74 -36.92 -6.85 -4.50
C SER A 74 -36.28 -6.42 -5.81
N THR A 75 -36.54 -5.19 -6.27
CA THR A 75 -35.91 -4.62 -7.46
C THR A 75 -34.40 -4.67 -7.32
N ASP A 76 -33.75 -5.33 -8.29
CA ASP A 76 -32.31 -5.61 -8.32
C ASP A 76 -31.78 -6.55 -7.21
N ILE A 77 -32.63 -7.14 -6.36
CA ILE A 77 -32.19 -8.00 -5.24
C ILE A 77 -32.01 -9.44 -5.69
N SER A 78 -30.84 -10.02 -5.44
CA SER A 78 -30.50 -11.40 -5.78
C SER A 78 -30.56 -12.33 -4.57
N VAL A 79 -30.27 -11.83 -3.36
CA VAL A 79 -30.38 -12.59 -2.10
C VAL A 79 -31.21 -11.82 -1.08
N MET A 80 -32.11 -12.55 -0.41
CA MET A 80 -32.94 -12.03 0.68
C MET A 80 -33.00 -13.03 1.83
N ARG A 81 -32.90 -12.54 3.07
CA ARG A 81 -33.16 -13.32 4.29
C ARG A 81 -34.54 -12.94 4.82
N CYS A 82 -35.35 -13.94 5.17
CA CYS A 82 -36.59 -13.73 5.91
C CYS A 82 -36.64 -14.64 7.13
N ASN A 83 -36.91 -14.06 8.29
CA ASN A 83 -37.18 -14.80 9.52
C ASN A 83 -38.70 -14.86 9.73
N TYR A 84 -39.25 -16.08 9.76
CA TYR A 84 -40.69 -16.28 9.87
C TYR A 84 -41.21 -16.20 11.30
N SER A 85 -40.34 -16.35 12.29
CA SER A 85 -40.68 -16.19 13.71
C SER A 85 -40.81 -14.72 14.08
N SER A 86 -39.92 -13.85 13.59
CA SER A 86 -39.98 -12.40 13.82
C SER A 86 -40.85 -11.64 12.81
N HIS A 87 -41.26 -12.28 11.71
CA HIS A 87 -42.00 -11.68 10.59
C HIS A 87 -41.22 -10.58 9.85
N GLU A 88 -39.91 -10.77 9.70
CA GLU A 88 -39.06 -9.77 9.06
C GLU A 88 -38.29 -10.32 7.86
N CYS A 89 -38.07 -9.46 6.88
CA CYS A 89 -37.25 -9.74 5.70
C CYS A 89 -36.27 -8.60 5.49
N ALA A 90 -35.01 -8.96 5.22
CA ALA A 90 -33.95 -8.03 4.85
C ALA A 90 -33.47 -8.37 3.43
N SER A 91 -33.48 -7.36 2.55
CA SER A 91 -32.74 -7.40 1.29
C SER A 91 -31.27 -7.45 1.63
N ALA A 92 -30.60 -8.53 1.24
CA ALA A 92 -29.24 -8.78 1.67
C ALA A 92 -28.22 -8.34 0.62
N ILE A 93 -28.44 -8.76 -0.63
CA ILE A 93 -27.44 -8.60 -1.69
C ILE A 93 -28.12 -8.25 -3.02
N PRO A 94 -27.77 -7.11 -3.64
CA PRO A 94 -28.19 -6.80 -5.00
C PRO A 94 -27.40 -7.62 -6.04
N VAL A 95 -28.00 -7.86 -7.21
CA VAL A 95 -27.37 -8.65 -8.29
C VAL A 95 -26.02 -8.08 -8.72
N GLN A 96 -25.83 -6.77 -8.58
CA GLN A 96 -24.61 -6.06 -8.96
C GLN A 96 -23.45 -6.23 -7.96
N SER A 97 -23.69 -6.68 -6.73
CA SER A 97 -22.60 -6.92 -5.75
C SER A 97 -21.83 -8.21 -6.03
N PHE A 98 -22.35 -9.11 -6.87
CA PHE A 98 -21.71 -10.38 -7.14
C PHE A 98 -20.46 -10.27 -8.02
N ASP A 99 -19.38 -10.93 -7.59
CA ASP A 99 -18.14 -11.13 -8.31
C ASP A 99 -17.75 -12.62 -8.41
N TRP A 100 -16.68 -12.89 -9.16
CA TRP A 100 -16.18 -14.21 -9.47
C TRP A 100 -14.73 -14.38 -9.04
N LYS A 101 -14.42 -15.52 -8.43
CA LYS A 101 -13.04 -15.96 -8.15
C LYS A 101 -12.90 -17.45 -8.42
N LEU A 102 -11.71 -17.92 -8.78
CA LEU A 102 -11.46 -19.35 -8.96
C LEU A 102 -11.52 -20.08 -7.61
N LEU A 103 -11.99 -21.33 -7.61
CA LEU A 103 -11.89 -22.21 -6.43
C LEU A 103 -10.42 -22.48 -6.08
N ASP A 104 -9.62 -22.76 -7.11
CA ASP A 104 -8.17 -22.90 -7.04
C ASP A 104 -7.53 -22.00 -8.12
N GLN A 105 -6.68 -21.07 -7.70
CA GLN A 105 -5.99 -20.14 -8.59
C GLN A 105 -5.04 -20.85 -9.56
N ASP A 106 -4.49 -22.00 -9.15
CA ASP A 106 -3.55 -22.79 -9.95
C ASP A 106 -4.26 -23.82 -10.84
N ASN A 107 -5.50 -24.20 -10.49
CA ASN A 107 -6.29 -25.19 -11.22
C ASN A 107 -7.72 -24.71 -11.54
N PRO A 108 -7.90 -23.95 -12.64
CA PRO A 108 -9.23 -23.48 -13.05
C PRO A 108 -10.25 -24.59 -13.35
N ASN A 109 -9.81 -25.84 -13.52
CA ASN A 109 -10.72 -26.97 -13.75
C ASN A 109 -11.45 -27.43 -12.49
N GLU A 110 -11.08 -26.96 -11.29
CA GLU A 110 -11.84 -27.27 -10.07
C GLU A 110 -13.19 -26.57 -10.05
N GLY A 111 -13.27 -25.39 -10.68
CA GLY A 111 -14.49 -24.60 -10.82
C GLY A 111 -14.30 -23.16 -10.35
N VAL A 112 -15.39 -22.54 -9.92
CA VAL A 112 -15.46 -21.10 -9.64
C VAL A 112 -16.34 -20.81 -8.43
N ILE A 113 -16.13 -19.67 -7.79
CA ILE A 113 -16.96 -19.13 -6.72
C ILE A 113 -17.64 -17.86 -7.27
N TYR A 114 -18.96 -17.82 -7.21
CA TYR A 114 -19.79 -16.63 -7.47
C TYR A 114 -20.24 -16.08 -6.11
N HIS A 115 -19.75 -14.90 -5.73
CA HIS A 115 -19.85 -14.41 -4.35
C HIS A 115 -20.17 -12.94 -4.27
N ALA A 116 -20.77 -12.51 -3.16
CA ALA A 116 -21.03 -11.12 -2.84
C ALA A 116 -21.02 -10.93 -1.32
N SER A 117 -20.64 -9.73 -0.88
CA SER A 117 -20.86 -9.30 0.50
C SER A 117 -22.18 -8.53 0.58
N GLY A 118 -22.88 -8.68 1.69
CA GLY A 118 -24.22 -8.11 1.87
C GLY A 118 -24.19 -6.71 2.47
N GLU A 119 -25.20 -5.91 2.15
CA GLU A 119 -25.38 -4.61 2.79
C GLU A 119 -25.75 -4.80 4.28
N PRO A 120 -25.20 -4.00 5.22
CA PRO A 120 -25.54 -4.13 6.62
C PRO A 120 -27.00 -3.78 6.86
N PHE A 121 -27.71 -4.67 7.55
CA PHE A 121 -29.07 -4.44 8.01
C PHE A 121 -29.12 -4.44 9.54
N VAL A 122 -30.10 -3.75 10.11
CA VAL A 122 -30.32 -3.76 11.57
C VAL A 122 -31.26 -4.91 11.88
N ASP A 123 -30.83 -5.84 12.74
CA ASP A 123 -31.74 -6.84 13.27
C ASP A 123 -32.69 -6.18 14.28
N PRO A 124 -34.00 -6.36 14.13
CA PRO A 124 -35.00 -5.72 14.98
C PRO A 124 -34.94 -6.17 16.45
N GLU A 125 -34.48 -7.40 16.71
CA GLU A 125 -34.62 -8.06 18.00
C GLU A 125 -33.57 -7.52 18.96
N ASP A 126 -32.32 -7.42 18.49
CA ASP A 126 -31.18 -6.96 19.28
C ASP A 126 -30.71 -5.54 18.93
N ARG A 127 -31.20 -4.96 17.82
CA ARG A 127 -30.81 -3.66 17.28
C ARG A 127 -29.33 -3.56 16.92
N GLN A 128 -28.70 -4.70 16.61
CA GLN A 128 -27.33 -4.78 16.12
C GLN A 128 -27.32 -4.79 14.59
N TYR A 129 -26.17 -4.44 14.01
CA TYR A 129 -25.97 -4.52 12.57
C TYR A 129 -25.44 -5.91 12.24
N TYR A 130 -25.96 -6.45 11.14
CA TYR A 130 -25.51 -7.70 10.57
C TYR A 130 -25.28 -7.54 9.08
N THR A 131 -24.28 -8.23 8.57
CA THR A 131 -24.04 -8.44 7.13
C THR A 131 -24.36 -9.88 6.76
N ILE A 132 -24.71 -10.09 5.49
CA ILE A 132 -24.92 -11.44 4.94
C ILE A 132 -24.03 -11.61 3.73
N ASP A 133 -22.98 -12.40 3.90
CA ASP A 133 -22.08 -12.75 2.81
C ASP A 133 -22.55 -14.04 2.16
N PHE A 134 -22.54 -14.07 0.83
CA PHE A 134 -23.10 -15.18 0.08
C PHE A 134 -22.06 -15.72 -0.90
N GLU A 135 -21.72 -17.00 -0.77
CA GLU A 135 -20.77 -17.69 -1.63
C GLU A 135 -21.43 -18.88 -2.33
N ILE A 136 -21.51 -18.85 -3.65
CA ILE A 136 -21.96 -19.98 -4.46
C ILE A 136 -20.73 -20.67 -5.05
N MET A 137 -20.31 -21.76 -4.40
CA MET A 137 -19.20 -22.60 -4.81
C MET A 137 -19.67 -23.59 -5.87
N LEU A 138 -19.14 -23.45 -7.08
CA LEU A 138 -19.50 -24.24 -8.25
C LEU A 138 -18.32 -25.14 -8.61
N TYR A 139 -18.38 -26.41 -8.21
CA TYR A 139 -17.38 -27.41 -8.54
C TYR A 139 -17.66 -28.04 -9.92
N CYS A 140 -16.63 -28.18 -10.74
CA CYS A 140 -16.74 -28.82 -12.04
C CYS A 140 -16.97 -30.33 -11.89
N ASP A 141 -18.18 -30.77 -12.27
CA ASP A 141 -18.52 -32.18 -12.43
C ASP A 141 -19.17 -32.41 -13.80
N LYS A 142 -18.37 -32.93 -14.74
CA LYS A 142 -18.83 -33.18 -16.13
C LYS A 142 -19.98 -34.19 -16.22
N SER A 143 -20.24 -34.97 -15.18
CA SER A 143 -21.31 -35.97 -15.19
C SER A 143 -22.69 -35.38 -14.86
N GLU A 144 -22.74 -34.23 -14.18
CA GLU A 144 -23.98 -33.59 -13.76
C GLU A 144 -24.37 -32.43 -14.69
N THR A 145 -25.11 -32.77 -15.75
CA THR A 145 -25.52 -31.83 -16.79
C THR A 145 -26.93 -31.26 -16.58
N LYS A 146 -27.62 -31.59 -15.48
CA LYS A 146 -28.97 -31.10 -15.25
C LYS A 146 -28.93 -29.67 -14.69
N PRO A 147 -29.70 -28.73 -15.27
CA PRO A 147 -29.83 -27.39 -14.73
C PRO A 147 -30.44 -27.33 -13.32
N ASP A 148 -31.35 -28.25 -13.00
CA ASP A 148 -31.98 -28.37 -11.67
C ASP A 148 -31.22 -29.36 -10.77
N THR A 149 -29.89 -29.23 -10.72
CA THR A 149 -29.07 -30.08 -9.83
C THR A 149 -29.29 -29.71 -8.36
N ASN A 150 -29.14 -30.69 -7.47
CA ASN A 150 -29.21 -30.44 -6.03
C ASN A 150 -27.96 -29.72 -5.55
N TYR A 151 -28.11 -28.95 -4.47
CA TYR A 151 -26.99 -28.31 -3.78
C TYR A 151 -26.99 -28.70 -2.30
N THR A 152 -25.84 -28.51 -1.66
CA THR A 152 -25.73 -28.47 -0.20
C THR A 152 -25.43 -27.04 0.23
N TYR A 153 -25.62 -26.73 1.51
CA TYR A 153 -25.32 -25.41 2.02
C TYR A 153 -24.74 -25.47 3.43
N LEU A 154 -23.99 -24.44 3.79
CA LEU A 154 -23.42 -24.19 5.10
C LEU A 154 -23.75 -22.76 5.48
N VAL A 155 -24.15 -22.52 6.72
CA VAL A 155 -24.35 -21.17 7.25
C VAL A 155 -23.48 -21.00 8.48
N TYR A 156 -22.59 -20.02 8.43
CA TYR A 156 -21.71 -19.64 9.52
C TYR A 156 -22.20 -18.33 10.11
N ASN A 157 -22.46 -18.33 11.42
CA ASN A 157 -22.78 -17.11 12.14
C ASN A 157 -21.51 -16.65 12.87
N ASN A 158 -20.83 -15.66 12.33
CA ASN A 158 -19.87 -14.85 13.07
C ASN A 158 -20.63 -13.74 13.79
N THR A 159 -20.05 -13.13 14.83
CA THR A 159 -20.76 -12.22 15.76
C THR A 159 -21.73 -11.24 15.09
N ASN A 160 -21.33 -10.59 13.99
CA ASN A 160 -22.16 -9.65 13.22
C ASN A 160 -22.20 -9.98 11.72
N GLU A 161 -21.70 -11.15 11.30
CA GLU A 161 -21.56 -11.50 9.89
C GLU A 161 -22.11 -12.91 9.68
N VAL A 162 -23.05 -13.06 8.76
CA VAL A 162 -23.64 -14.35 8.40
C VAL A 162 -23.12 -14.77 7.04
N VAL A 163 -22.25 -15.78 7.00
CA VAL A 163 -21.74 -16.32 5.72
C VAL A 163 -22.59 -17.51 5.30
N VAL A 164 -23.29 -17.38 4.17
CA VAL A 164 -24.07 -18.45 3.54
C VAL A 164 -23.31 -19.00 2.35
N ARG A 165 -22.89 -20.25 2.46
CA ARG A 165 -22.13 -20.95 1.42
C ARG A 165 -22.98 -22.03 0.78
N VAL A 166 -23.26 -21.91 -0.50
CA VAL A 166 -24.02 -22.86 -1.32
C VAL A 166 -23.06 -23.63 -2.20
N ILE A 167 -23.17 -24.95 -2.24
CA ILE A 167 -22.23 -25.84 -2.94
C ILE A 167 -22.96 -26.64 -4.01
N PHE A 168 -22.53 -26.44 -5.26
CA PHE A 168 -23.01 -27.14 -6.43
C PHE A 168 -21.90 -28.00 -7.04
N PHE A 169 -22.25 -29.20 -7.50
CA PHE A 169 -21.43 -30.03 -8.38
C PHE A 169 -22.12 -30.10 -9.74
N THR A 170 -21.52 -29.52 -10.77
CA THR A 170 -22.20 -29.36 -12.06
C THR A 170 -21.26 -29.18 -13.23
N ALA A 171 -21.69 -29.61 -14.42
CA ALA A 171 -20.95 -29.46 -15.67
C ALA A 171 -20.87 -27.97 -16.09
N PHE A 172 -21.81 -27.13 -15.66
CA PHE A 172 -21.82 -25.68 -15.97
C PHE A 172 -20.67 -24.91 -15.29
N ALA A 173 -20.08 -25.50 -14.26
CA ALA A 173 -18.92 -24.95 -13.57
C ALA A 173 -17.58 -25.33 -14.23
N CYS A 174 -17.61 -26.21 -15.24
CA CYS A 174 -16.41 -26.61 -15.95
C CYS A 174 -16.02 -25.53 -16.98
N PRO A 175 -14.77 -25.02 -16.94
CA PRO A 175 -14.39 -23.91 -17.79
C PRO A 175 -14.26 -24.31 -19.26
N VAL A 176 -14.55 -23.36 -20.13
CA VAL A 176 -14.26 -23.44 -21.57
C VAL A 176 -13.11 -22.50 -21.90
N LYS A 177 -12.09 -22.99 -22.61
CA LYS A 177 -10.97 -22.16 -23.05
C LYS A 177 -11.42 -21.04 -23.99
N LYS A 178 -11.02 -19.81 -23.68
CA LYS A 178 -11.23 -18.60 -24.46
C LYS A 178 -9.93 -17.77 -24.48
N PRO A 179 -9.79 -16.80 -25.41
CA PRO A 179 -8.74 -15.80 -25.30
C PRO A 179 -8.77 -15.14 -23.92
N SER A 180 -7.61 -14.98 -23.29
CA SER A 180 -7.51 -14.27 -22.01
C SER A 180 -7.94 -12.81 -22.23
N PRO A 181 -8.75 -12.24 -21.33
CA PRO A 181 -9.12 -10.84 -21.44
C PRO A 181 -7.88 -9.96 -21.27
N SER A 182 -7.93 -8.76 -21.84
CA SER A 182 -6.90 -7.75 -21.57
C SER A 182 -6.87 -7.48 -20.06
N PRO A 183 -5.69 -7.47 -19.41
CA PRO A 183 -5.59 -7.12 -18.00
C PRO A 183 -6.22 -5.75 -17.77
N THR A 184 -7.04 -5.63 -16.73
CA THR A 184 -7.46 -4.32 -16.25
C THR A 184 -6.18 -3.53 -15.93
N PRO A 185 -6.01 -2.31 -16.46
CA PRO A 185 -4.86 -1.49 -16.10
C PRO A 185 -4.75 -1.40 -14.59
N ASN A 186 -3.54 -1.61 -14.05
CA ASN A 186 -3.35 -1.52 -12.61
C ASN A 186 -3.75 -0.13 -12.14
N PHE A 187 -4.79 -0.07 -11.32
CA PHE A 187 -5.31 1.15 -10.73
C PHE A 187 -5.24 0.96 -9.22
N ALA A 188 -4.28 1.64 -8.60
CA ALA A 188 -4.02 1.52 -7.18
C ALA A 188 -3.83 2.93 -6.61
N PRO A 189 -4.91 3.73 -6.54
CA PRO A 189 -4.83 5.05 -5.94
C PRO A 189 -4.49 4.93 -4.45
N ASP A 190 -3.92 6.00 -3.90
CA ASP A 190 -3.78 6.14 -2.46
C ASP A 190 -5.13 6.52 -1.86
N CYS A 191 -5.60 5.73 -0.89
CA CYS A 191 -6.93 5.88 -0.31
C CYS A 191 -6.89 5.91 1.21
N GLU A 192 -5.69 5.98 1.77
CA GLU A 192 -5.52 6.24 3.18
C GLU A 192 -5.86 7.70 3.44
N PHE A 193 -6.63 7.93 4.49
CA PHE A 193 -6.99 9.25 4.97
C PHE A 193 -6.73 9.29 6.47
N GLU A 194 -5.97 10.29 6.87
CA GLU A 194 -5.54 10.51 8.24
C GLU A 194 -5.64 11.99 8.61
N TYR A 195 -6.23 12.25 9.76
CA TYR A 195 -6.38 13.59 10.32
C TYR A 195 -6.17 13.55 11.85
N TYR A 196 -5.38 14.48 12.38
CA TYR A 196 -5.11 14.60 13.81
C TYR A 196 -5.85 15.79 14.42
N MET A 197 -6.62 15.58 15.51
CA MET A 197 -7.34 16.68 16.17
C MET A 197 -6.40 17.70 16.84
N SER A 198 -5.27 17.24 17.37
CA SER A 198 -4.23 18.10 17.96
C SER A 198 -2.92 17.34 18.08
N SER A 199 -1.83 18.09 18.16
CA SER A 199 -0.46 17.61 18.39
C SER A 199 -0.24 16.70 19.59
N VAL A 200 -0.99 16.99 20.65
CA VAL A 200 -0.84 16.33 21.94
C VAL A 200 -1.76 15.12 22.04
N SER A 201 -2.84 15.11 21.25
CA SER A 201 -3.78 14.00 21.25
C SER A 201 -3.30 12.92 20.29
N HIS A 202 -3.09 11.70 20.80
CA HIS A 202 -3.00 10.49 19.97
C HIS A 202 -4.33 10.16 19.27
N TYR A 203 -5.26 11.12 19.13
CA TYR A 203 -6.60 10.92 18.61
C TYR A 203 -6.77 11.66 17.29
N GLY A 204 -7.41 10.98 16.36
CA GLY A 204 -7.62 11.45 15.01
C GLY A 204 -8.62 10.55 14.28
N VAL A 205 -8.81 10.83 13.00
CA VAL A 205 -9.49 9.94 12.08
C VAL A 205 -8.41 9.26 11.27
N TYR A 206 -8.50 7.95 11.14
CA TYR A 206 -7.67 7.17 10.22
C TYR A 206 -8.56 6.16 9.54
N THR A 207 -8.62 6.18 8.21
CA THR A 207 -9.42 5.25 7.43
C THR A 207 -8.73 4.94 6.12
N ASP A 208 -8.70 3.67 5.72
CA ASP A 208 -8.37 3.29 4.35
C ASP A 208 -9.68 3.12 3.60
N PHE A 209 -9.96 3.98 2.63
CA PHE A 209 -11.21 3.92 1.88
C PHE A 209 -11.33 2.69 0.97
N LYS A 210 -10.25 1.92 0.76
CA LYS A 210 -10.30 0.64 0.01
C LYS A 210 -11.25 -0.37 0.65
N ILE A 211 -11.35 -0.38 1.97
CA ILE A 211 -12.18 -1.34 2.71
C ILE A 211 -13.68 -1.15 2.42
N PHE A 212 -14.07 0.05 1.97
CA PHE A 212 -15.46 0.37 1.61
C PHE A 212 -15.79 0.12 0.14
N ASN A 213 -14.84 -0.36 -0.66
CA ASN A 213 -15.17 -0.80 -2.02
C ASN A 213 -15.92 -2.13 -1.92
N ASP A 214 -17.08 -2.22 -2.55
CA ASP A 214 -17.85 -3.46 -2.64
C ASP A 214 -18.13 -3.85 -4.10
N GLY A 215 -18.07 -5.14 -4.37
CA GLY A 215 -18.37 -5.75 -5.67
C GLY A 215 -17.61 -5.17 -6.88
N PRO A 216 -17.93 -5.64 -8.10
CA PRO A 216 -17.36 -5.11 -9.34
C PRO A 216 -18.04 -3.81 -9.81
N TYR A 217 -19.21 -3.48 -9.25
CA TYR A 217 -20.02 -2.32 -9.61
C TYR A 217 -20.28 -1.38 -8.44
N GLY A 218 -19.54 -1.50 -7.34
CA GLY A 218 -19.70 -0.63 -6.18
C GLY A 218 -20.91 -0.93 -5.31
N ILE A 219 -20.98 -0.18 -4.21
CA ILE A 219 -22.10 -0.19 -3.29
C ILE A 219 -23.32 0.40 -4.01
N ARG A 220 -24.45 -0.30 -3.98
CA ARG A 220 -25.72 0.19 -4.49
C ARG A 220 -26.40 1.04 -3.42
N VAL A 221 -26.77 2.26 -3.77
CA VAL A 221 -27.37 3.22 -2.84
C VAL A 221 -28.69 3.74 -3.42
N PRO A 222 -29.84 3.36 -2.85
CA PRO A 222 -31.11 3.96 -3.25
C PRO A 222 -31.17 5.40 -2.74
N LEU A 223 -31.45 6.35 -3.64
CA LEU A 223 -31.51 7.78 -3.36
C LEU A 223 -32.82 8.39 -3.84
N THR A 224 -33.38 9.30 -3.06
CA THR A 224 -34.47 10.19 -3.45
C THR A 224 -33.88 11.57 -3.76
N ILE A 225 -34.06 12.03 -5.00
CA ILE A 225 -33.56 13.34 -5.47
C ILE A 225 -34.73 14.08 -6.11
N ASN A 226 -35.13 15.22 -5.53
CA ASN A 226 -36.28 16.00 -5.99
C ASN A 226 -37.58 15.17 -6.12
N LYS A 227 -37.81 14.25 -5.17
CA LYS A 227 -38.92 13.27 -5.15
C LYS A 227 -38.89 12.22 -6.27
N SER A 228 -37.80 12.12 -7.01
CA SER A 228 -37.54 11.02 -7.93
C SER A 228 -36.63 10.01 -7.27
N GLU A 229 -37.00 8.74 -7.33
CA GLU A 229 -36.11 7.64 -6.96
C GLU A 229 -35.00 7.49 -8.00
N LYS A 230 -33.79 7.28 -7.51
CA LYS A 230 -32.55 7.07 -8.26
C LYS A 230 -31.74 5.99 -7.56
N THR A 231 -30.79 5.42 -8.27
CA THR A 231 -29.84 4.45 -7.71
C THR A 231 -28.44 4.96 -7.97
N MET A 232 -27.66 5.17 -6.92
CA MET A 232 -26.24 5.45 -7.06
C MET A 232 -25.45 4.16 -6.93
N PHE A 233 -24.42 3.99 -7.74
CA PHE A 233 -23.39 2.95 -7.57
C PHE A 233 -22.07 3.65 -7.23
N TYR A 234 -21.45 3.27 -6.12
CA TYR A 234 -20.34 4.03 -5.53
C TYR A 234 -19.16 3.17 -5.10
N GLN A 235 -17.96 3.59 -5.49
CA GLN A 235 -16.69 3.06 -5.00
C GLN A 235 -15.80 4.25 -4.61
N PRO A 236 -15.50 4.43 -3.32
CA PRO A 236 -14.69 5.57 -2.89
C PRO A 236 -13.26 5.51 -3.41
N CYS A 237 -12.70 4.31 -3.57
CA CYS A 237 -11.29 4.11 -3.89
C CYS A 237 -11.06 3.35 -5.21
N GLU A 238 -12.11 3.03 -5.96
CA GLU A 238 -12.00 2.28 -7.19
C GLU A 238 -12.80 2.90 -8.34
N ARG A 239 -12.60 2.32 -9.51
CA ARG A 239 -13.29 2.69 -10.74
C ARG A 239 -14.10 1.51 -11.24
N MET A 240 -15.40 1.71 -11.34
CA MET A 240 -16.31 0.69 -11.87
C MET A 240 -16.72 0.98 -13.31
N LEU A 241 -16.95 -0.10 -14.06
CA LEU A 241 -17.60 -0.03 -15.36
C LEU A 241 -19.07 0.37 -15.21
N CYS A 242 -19.72 0.65 -16.34
CA CYS A 242 -21.16 0.85 -16.36
C CYS A 242 -21.89 -0.30 -15.64
N PRO A 243 -22.78 -0.03 -14.67
CA PRO A 243 -23.51 -1.06 -13.95
C PRO A 243 -24.27 -1.98 -14.90
N PHE A 244 -24.29 -3.27 -14.57
CA PHE A 244 -24.96 -4.26 -15.40
C PHE A 244 -26.45 -3.93 -15.57
N ASN A 245 -27.00 -4.15 -16.78
CA ASN A 245 -28.35 -3.75 -17.23
C ASN A 245 -28.62 -2.24 -17.37
N TYR A 246 -27.60 -1.38 -17.23
CA TYR A 246 -27.75 0.05 -17.49
C TYR A 246 -27.02 0.49 -18.77
N THR A 247 -27.51 1.57 -19.37
CA THR A 247 -26.83 2.29 -20.45
C THR A 247 -26.18 3.56 -19.89
N CYS A 248 -24.87 3.70 -19.98
CA CYS A 248 -24.15 4.86 -19.48
C CYS A 248 -23.90 5.89 -20.57
N THR A 249 -23.92 7.18 -20.21
CA THR A 249 -23.65 8.29 -21.15
C THR A 249 -22.22 8.28 -21.70
N ASP A 250 -21.28 7.75 -20.91
CA ASP A 250 -19.87 7.62 -21.25
C ASP A 250 -19.49 6.14 -21.30
N SER A 251 -18.67 5.74 -22.27
CA SER A 251 -18.20 4.35 -22.42
C SER A 251 -17.07 3.97 -21.46
N GLY A 252 -16.87 4.76 -20.40
CA GLY A 252 -15.70 4.69 -19.53
C GLY A 252 -16.00 4.11 -18.16
N TYR A 253 -15.15 4.48 -17.22
CA TYR A 253 -15.29 4.17 -15.80
C TYR A 253 -15.96 5.34 -15.07
N SER A 254 -16.50 5.07 -13.89
CA SER A 254 -16.87 6.07 -12.89
C SER A 254 -16.51 5.55 -11.50
N SER A 255 -16.35 6.44 -10.53
CA SER A 255 -16.36 6.09 -9.10
C SER A 255 -17.73 6.33 -8.48
N ALA A 256 -18.60 7.10 -9.17
CA ALA A 256 -19.98 7.34 -8.80
C ALA A 256 -20.88 7.37 -10.05
N TRP A 257 -21.70 6.33 -10.26
CA TRP A 257 -22.77 6.35 -11.26
C TRP A 257 -24.08 6.75 -10.60
N LEU A 258 -24.83 7.68 -11.17
CA LEU A 258 -26.20 7.95 -10.77
C LEU A 258 -27.15 7.48 -11.86
N CYS A 259 -27.98 6.51 -11.53
CA CYS A 259 -28.81 5.78 -12.46
C CYS A 259 -30.29 6.04 -12.23
N ASP A 260 -31.03 6.10 -13.32
CA ASP A 260 -32.48 6.11 -13.32
C ASP A 260 -32.99 4.65 -13.42
N PRO A 261 -33.72 4.15 -12.41
CA PRO A 261 -34.18 2.77 -12.41
C PRO A 261 -35.24 2.48 -13.49
N VAL A 262 -35.96 3.50 -13.97
CA VAL A 262 -37.03 3.36 -14.97
C VAL A 262 -36.45 3.33 -16.38
N THR A 263 -35.60 4.29 -16.73
CA THR A 263 -35.00 4.35 -18.07
C THR A 263 -33.77 3.45 -18.20
N ARG A 264 -33.28 2.91 -17.08
CA ARG A 264 -32.03 2.14 -16.98
C ARG A 264 -30.85 2.90 -17.59
N SER A 265 -30.81 4.23 -17.43
CA SER A 265 -29.71 5.08 -17.89
C SER A 265 -28.90 5.61 -16.72
N CYS A 266 -27.57 5.65 -16.84
CA CYS A 266 -26.67 6.17 -15.82
C CYS A 266 -25.83 7.35 -16.31
N ASP A 267 -25.65 8.30 -15.41
CA ASP A 267 -24.82 9.49 -15.57
C ASP A 267 -23.56 9.38 -14.70
N ASN A 268 -22.39 9.75 -15.25
CA ASN A 268 -21.14 9.78 -14.51
C ASN A 268 -21.07 11.05 -13.63
N TYR A 269 -20.91 10.86 -12.31
CA TYR A 269 -20.80 11.96 -11.34
C TYR A 269 -19.39 12.16 -10.79
N GLY A 270 -18.39 11.39 -11.20
CA GLY A 270 -17.01 11.65 -10.82
C GLY A 270 -16.13 10.41 -10.87
N LEU A 271 -14.84 10.66 -11.02
CA LEU A 271 -13.79 9.66 -10.93
C LEU A 271 -12.87 10.01 -9.75
N ILE A 272 -12.42 8.99 -9.03
CA ILE A 272 -11.29 9.13 -8.15
C ILE A 272 -10.03 9.47 -8.97
N SER A 273 -9.21 10.37 -8.43
CA SER A 273 -7.92 10.73 -9.03
C SER A 273 -6.98 9.52 -9.08
N PRO A 274 -6.18 9.35 -10.14
CA PRO A 274 -5.12 8.35 -10.14
C PRO A 274 -4.09 8.52 -9.01
N ASP A 275 -3.99 9.72 -8.48
CA ASP A 275 -3.05 10.05 -7.40
C ASP A 275 -3.62 9.69 -6.02
N GLY A 276 -4.95 9.63 -5.87
CA GLY A 276 -5.55 9.22 -4.60
C GLY A 276 -6.95 9.77 -4.37
N ILE A 277 -7.48 9.51 -3.17
CA ILE A 277 -8.75 10.04 -2.72
C ILE A 277 -8.63 11.53 -2.35
N ASP A 278 -9.59 12.35 -2.80
CA ASP A 278 -9.74 13.76 -2.40
C ASP A 278 -10.68 13.79 -1.18
N ALA A 279 -10.09 13.80 0.02
CA ALA A 279 -10.81 13.79 1.29
C ALA A 279 -10.29 14.88 2.24
N GLU A 280 -11.20 15.54 2.97
CA GLU A 280 -10.85 16.56 3.97
C GLU A 280 -11.79 16.51 5.19
N ILE A 281 -11.41 17.16 6.30
CA ILE A 281 -12.31 17.42 7.42
C ILE A 281 -13.01 18.76 7.23
N GLN A 282 -14.34 18.77 7.24
CA GLN A 282 -15.12 20.01 6.98
C GLN A 282 -14.85 21.12 8.02
N HIS A 283 -14.64 20.76 9.29
CA HIS A 283 -14.47 21.71 10.40
C HIS A 283 -13.42 21.23 11.42
N ILE A 284 -12.18 21.71 11.31
CA ILE A 284 -11.01 21.26 12.10
C ILE A 284 -11.22 21.28 13.63
N LEU A 285 -12.12 22.13 14.15
CA LEU A 285 -12.26 22.42 15.59
C LEU A 285 -13.47 21.78 16.27
N VAL A 286 -14.33 21.06 15.56
CA VAL A 286 -15.56 20.47 16.14
C VAL A 286 -15.39 18.97 16.30
N LYS A 287 -15.71 18.46 17.50
CA LYS A 287 -15.75 17.02 17.76
C LYS A 287 -16.79 16.37 16.82
N ASP A 288 -16.46 15.20 16.27
CA ASP A 288 -17.20 14.44 15.28
C ASP A 288 -17.45 15.19 13.96
N SER A 289 -16.46 15.99 13.51
CA SER A 289 -16.53 16.66 12.20
C SER A 289 -16.53 15.66 11.05
N PRO A 290 -17.39 15.85 10.04
CA PRO A 290 -17.51 14.90 8.96
C PRO A 290 -16.29 14.95 8.03
N ILE A 291 -15.99 13.80 7.45
CA ILE A 291 -15.09 13.69 6.30
C ILE A 291 -15.86 14.06 5.04
N VAL A 292 -15.29 14.90 4.20
CA VAL A 292 -15.85 15.25 2.90
C VAL A 292 -14.99 14.62 1.83
N ILE A 293 -15.57 13.71 1.05
CA ILE A 293 -14.90 13.02 -0.06
C ILE A 293 -15.44 13.58 -1.37
N ARG A 294 -14.56 13.86 -2.32
CA ARG A 294 -14.92 14.44 -3.61
C ARG A 294 -14.45 13.58 -4.77
N HIS A 295 -15.33 13.49 -5.77
CA HIS A 295 -15.02 12.89 -7.06
C HIS A 295 -15.35 13.90 -8.14
N GLN A 296 -14.45 14.08 -9.11
CA GLN A 296 -14.61 15.07 -10.16
C GLN A 296 -14.68 14.39 -11.53
N ASN A 297 -15.55 14.88 -12.40
CA ASN A 297 -15.55 14.54 -13.81
C ASN A 297 -15.19 15.79 -14.62
N GLU A 298 -13.92 15.88 -15.02
CA GLU A 298 -13.36 17.03 -15.76
C GLU A 298 -14.13 17.32 -17.07
N ASN A 299 -14.70 16.30 -17.70
CA ASN A 299 -15.37 16.42 -19.00
C ASN A 299 -16.83 16.89 -18.90
N ALA A 300 -17.55 16.44 -17.86
CA ALA A 300 -19.01 16.60 -17.80
C ALA A 300 -19.50 17.78 -16.95
N LYS A 301 -18.60 18.54 -16.31
CA LYS A 301 -18.94 19.53 -15.26
C LYS A 301 -19.83 18.94 -14.15
N ARG A 302 -19.74 17.63 -13.94
CA ARG A 302 -20.42 16.91 -12.87
C ARG A 302 -19.39 16.52 -11.84
N ASN A 303 -19.79 16.54 -10.58
CA ASN A 303 -18.97 16.09 -9.47
C ASN A 303 -19.87 15.47 -8.39
N MET A 304 -19.27 14.69 -7.52
CA MET A 304 -19.92 14.13 -6.36
C MET A 304 -19.21 14.62 -5.11
N THR A 305 -19.98 14.95 -4.08
CA THR A 305 -19.49 15.21 -2.73
C THR A 305 -20.20 14.27 -1.78
N LEU A 306 -19.44 13.42 -1.09
CA LEU A 306 -19.93 12.55 -0.03
C LEU A 306 -19.50 13.13 1.32
N THR A 307 -20.45 13.43 2.19
CA THR A 307 -20.19 13.87 3.56
C THR A 307 -20.42 12.70 4.52
N VAL A 308 -19.35 12.19 5.12
CA VAL A 308 -19.36 11.02 6.02
C VAL A 308 -19.26 11.47 7.47
N SER A 309 -20.28 11.19 8.26
CA SER A 309 -20.36 11.51 9.69
C SER A 309 -20.04 10.30 10.58
N CYS A 310 -19.50 10.56 11.77
CA CYS A 310 -19.19 9.50 12.73
C CYS A 310 -20.45 8.79 13.23
N ASN A 311 -20.47 7.45 13.09
CA ASN A 311 -21.48 6.60 13.72
C ASN A 311 -20.83 5.33 14.32
N LYS A 312 -20.58 5.38 15.63
CA LYS A 312 -19.95 4.29 16.39
C LYS A 312 -20.78 3.03 16.53
N LEU A 313 -22.08 3.10 16.22
CA LEU A 313 -22.97 1.95 16.29
C LEU A 313 -22.95 1.12 15.01
N TYR A 314 -22.40 1.67 13.92
CA TYR A 314 -22.31 0.99 12.64
C TYR A 314 -21.12 0.03 12.62
N GLU A 315 -21.18 -0.99 11.77
CA GLU A 315 -20.05 -1.89 11.55
C GLU A 315 -18.85 -1.12 10.96
N TYR A 316 -17.65 -1.65 11.17
CA TYR A 316 -16.47 -1.19 10.42
C TYR A 316 -16.69 -1.46 8.93
N ASP A 317 -15.88 -0.88 8.05
CA ASP A 317 -15.86 -1.14 6.59
C ASP A 317 -17.14 -0.88 5.77
N HIS A 318 -18.22 -0.37 6.38
CA HIS A 318 -19.45 -0.02 5.66
C HIS A 318 -19.87 1.44 5.79
N PHE A 319 -20.56 1.93 4.75
CA PHE A 319 -21.28 3.20 4.78
C PHE A 319 -22.78 2.99 5.01
N LYS A 320 -23.34 3.73 5.97
CA LYS A 320 -24.77 3.95 6.08
C LYS A 320 -25.14 5.22 5.33
N PHE A 321 -25.61 5.10 4.10
CA PHE A 321 -26.05 6.24 3.29
C PHE A 321 -27.43 6.74 3.72
N ASP A 322 -27.60 8.07 3.69
CA ASP A 322 -28.92 8.67 3.78
C ASP A 322 -29.66 8.53 2.43
N LYS A 323 -30.97 8.37 2.50
CA LYS A 323 -31.81 8.26 1.29
C LYS A 323 -31.93 9.56 0.52
N GLU A 324 -31.92 10.71 1.21
CA GLU A 324 -32.10 12.00 0.56
C GLU A 324 -30.76 12.49 0.00
N ALA A 325 -30.74 12.84 -1.29
CA ALA A 325 -29.60 13.48 -1.93
C ALA A 325 -30.04 14.70 -2.73
N THR A 326 -29.10 15.60 -3.00
CA THR A 326 -29.39 16.83 -3.75
C THR A 326 -28.47 16.98 -4.94
N ILE A 327 -29.00 17.52 -6.03
CA ILE A 327 -28.20 17.94 -7.18
C ILE A 327 -28.32 19.46 -7.28
N THR A 328 -27.19 20.15 -7.24
CA THR A 328 -27.12 21.60 -7.44
C THR A 328 -25.97 21.90 -8.38
N ASP A 329 -26.25 22.59 -9.49
CA ASP A 329 -25.24 22.96 -10.50
C ASP A 329 -24.39 21.79 -11.03
N GLY A 330 -25.00 20.61 -11.16
CA GLY A 330 -24.30 19.38 -11.61
C GLY A 330 -23.51 18.65 -10.51
N SER A 331 -23.49 19.19 -9.29
CA SER A 331 -22.90 18.55 -8.11
C SER A 331 -23.92 17.67 -7.38
N LEU A 332 -23.66 16.36 -7.32
CA LEU A 332 -24.41 15.41 -6.49
C LEU A 332 -23.85 15.43 -5.07
N LYS A 333 -24.70 15.80 -4.10
CA LYS A 333 -24.36 15.81 -2.69
C LYS A 333 -25.08 14.68 -1.97
N VAL A 334 -24.30 13.81 -1.35
CA VAL A 334 -24.78 12.64 -0.61
C VAL A 334 -24.22 12.70 0.80
N THR A 335 -25.00 12.24 1.77
CA THR A 335 -24.58 12.10 3.16
C THR A 335 -24.55 10.63 3.55
N ALA A 336 -23.58 10.27 4.38
CA ALA A 336 -23.46 8.94 4.94
C ALA A 336 -22.93 9.01 6.38
N SER A 337 -22.90 7.86 7.04
CA SER A 337 -22.21 7.68 8.30
C SER A 337 -21.43 6.36 8.34
N ALA A 338 -20.30 6.35 9.03
CA ALA A 338 -19.44 5.17 9.16
C ALA A 338 -18.70 5.17 10.50
N ALA A 339 -18.37 3.99 11.01
CA ALA A 339 -17.60 3.85 12.24
C ALA A 339 -16.16 4.36 12.08
N ASP A 340 -15.52 4.12 10.93
CA ASP A 340 -14.13 4.57 10.68
C ASP A 340 -13.98 6.07 10.52
N SER A 341 -15.08 6.80 10.29
CA SER A 341 -15.06 8.26 10.32
C SER A 341 -15.07 8.85 11.74
N CYS A 342 -15.19 7.99 12.76
CA CYS A 342 -15.12 8.41 14.15
C CYS A 342 -13.67 8.60 14.62
N TYR A 343 -13.49 9.55 15.53
CA TYR A 343 -12.21 9.73 16.19
C TYR A 343 -11.81 8.49 16.98
N LYS A 344 -10.65 7.91 16.63
CA LYS A 344 -9.99 6.80 17.32
C LYS A 344 -8.55 7.18 17.66
N GLN A 345 -7.88 6.33 18.44
CA GLN A 345 -6.48 6.55 18.71
C GLN A 345 -5.70 6.24 17.43
N ASN A 346 -5.03 7.23 16.84
CA ASN A 346 -4.20 7.00 15.65
C ASN A 346 -3.03 6.08 16.02
N PRO A 347 -2.64 5.16 15.12
CA PRO A 347 -1.47 4.34 15.34
C PRO A 347 -0.26 5.24 15.63
N ALA A 348 0.58 4.83 16.58
CA ALA A 348 1.83 5.53 16.81
C ALA A 348 2.70 5.42 15.54
N PRO A 349 3.49 6.47 15.21
CA PRO A 349 4.45 6.42 14.12
C PRO A 349 5.28 5.16 14.21
N VAL A 350 5.45 4.48 13.08
CA VAL A 350 6.34 3.32 13.02
C VAL A 350 7.75 3.83 13.36
N PRO A 351 8.48 3.18 14.29
CA PRO A 351 9.86 3.56 14.59
C PRO A 351 10.72 3.58 13.32
N PRO A 352 11.86 4.30 13.32
CA PRO A 352 12.69 4.48 12.13
C PRO A 352 13.03 3.17 11.43
N PHE A 353 13.36 3.25 10.13
CA PHE A 353 13.89 2.13 9.35
C PHE A 353 14.91 1.31 10.14
N SER A 354 15.02 0.02 9.83
CA SER A 354 16.17 -0.78 10.26
C SER A 354 17.48 -0.03 9.97
N ASP A 355 18.41 -0.04 10.94
CA ASP A 355 19.68 0.71 10.88
C ASP A 355 20.43 0.57 9.54
N ASP A 356 20.25 -0.56 8.84
CA ASP A 356 20.88 -0.85 7.55
C ASP A 356 20.46 0.08 6.40
N ILE A 357 19.21 0.54 6.36
CA ILE A 357 18.71 1.41 5.26
C ILE A 357 19.25 2.84 5.41
N CYS A 358 19.47 3.28 6.65
CA CYS A 358 19.99 4.60 6.97
C CYS A 358 21.51 4.72 6.81
N TYR A 359 22.19 3.61 6.52
CA TYR A 359 23.63 3.51 6.55
C TYR A 359 24.20 3.41 5.13
N ALA A 360 25.00 4.41 4.74
CA ALA A 360 25.76 4.42 3.49
C ALA A 360 27.23 4.12 3.80
N PRO A 361 27.70 2.86 3.59
CA PRO A 361 29.11 2.51 3.78
C PRO A 361 29.98 3.04 2.65
N LEU A 362 31.27 3.29 2.96
CA LEU A 362 32.34 3.53 1.97
C LEU A 362 32.13 4.73 1.02
N THR A 363 31.47 5.79 1.49
CA THR A 363 31.29 7.04 0.71
C THR A 363 32.60 7.85 0.64
N TYR A 364 32.67 8.86 -0.24
CA TYR A 364 33.76 9.86 -0.23
C TYR A 364 33.88 10.63 1.10
N PHE A 365 32.85 10.57 1.93
CA PHE A 365 32.75 11.21 3.23
C PHE A 365 33.01 10.21 4.39
N GLY A 366 33.26 8.94 4.08
CA GLY A 366 33.41 7.85 5.05
C GLY A 366 32.12 7.05 5.21
N ASN A 367 31.91 6.47 6.38
CA ASN A 367 30.65 5.78 6.68
C ASN A 367 29.64 6.82 7.19
N VAL A 368 28.57 7.02 6.43
CA VAL A 368 27.51 7.98 6.78
C VAL A 368 26.34 7.19 7.36
N ASN A 369 25.97 7.48 8.61
CA ASN A 369 24.74 6.98 9.20
C ASN A 369 23.74 8.14 9.32
N MET A 370 22.67 8.11 8.54
CA MET A 370 21.64 9.15 8.55
C MET A 370 20.81 9.15 9.82
N SER A 371 20.70 8.00 10.52
CA SER A 371 19.87 7.91 11.74
C SER A 371 20.45 8.72 12.89
N THR A 372 21.73 9.11 12.85
CA THR A 372 22.32 9.99 13.88
C THR A 372 21.73 11.40 13.88
N PHE A 373 21.08 11.81 12.79
CA PHE A 373 20.38 13.09 12.69
C PHE A 373 18.89 13.01 13.06
N ASN A 374 18.37 11.80 13.32
CA ASN A 374 17.01 11.53 13.76
C ASN A 374 16.89 11.69 15.29
N ASN A 375 17.22 12.88 15.80
CA ASN A 375 17.28 13.15 17.24
C ASN A 375 16.16 14.07 17.77
N ASN A 376 15.29 14.57 16.89
CA ASN A 376 14.16 15.41 17.26
C ASN A 376 12.82 14.76 16.86
N PRO A 377 11.92 14.39 17.79
CA PRO A 377 10.66 13.73 17.42
C PRO A 377 9.76 14.58 16.51
N ASP A 378 9.90 15.91 16.54
CA ASP A 378 9.11 16.84 15.74
C ASP A 378 9.80 17.25 14.41
N GLY A 379 10.97 16.68 14.10
CA GLY A 379 11.74 17.09 12.93
C GLY A 379 12.65 18.28 13.15
N HIS A 380 13.56 18.50 12.20
CA HIS A 380 14.24 19.79 12.03
C HIS A 380 13.32 20.74 11.28
N ILE A 381 13.04 21.92 11.85
CA ILE A 381 12.05 22.86 11.33
C ILE A 381 12.77 24.12 10.81
N ALA A 382 12.41 24.56 9.61
CA ALA A 382 12.91 25.81 9.04
C ALA A 382 11.84 26.58 8.28
N GLN A 383 11.80 27.91 8.45
CA GLN A 383 11.05 28.80 7.57
C GLN A 383 11.81 28.92 6.25
N VAL A 384 11.15 28.60 5.15
CA VAL A 384 11.75 28.55 3.81
C VAL A 384 10.88 29.30 2.82
N ASN A 385 11.50 30.07 1.93
CA ASN A 385 10.78 30.95 1.01
C ASN A 385 9.79 31.88 1.76
N ASP A 386 9.04 32.71 1.04
CA ASP A 386 8.02 33.56 1.68
C ASP A 386 6.75 32.71 1.95
N GLY A 387 6.59 32.24 3.20
CA GLY A 387 5.34 31.64 3.68
C GLY A 387 5.30 30.11 3.81
N TYR A 388 6.42 29.40 3.57
CA TYR A 388 6.49 27.95 3.76
C TYR A 388 7.31 27.56 5.00
N THR A 389 6.94 26.44 5.61
CA THR A 389 7.69 25.78 6.68
C THR A 389 8.12 24.39 6.22
N LEU A 390 9.42 24.12 6.23
CA LEU A 390 10.00 22.81 5.96
C LEU A 390 10.19 22.06 7.28
N TYR A 391 9.65 20.85 7.38
CA TYR A 391 9.97 19.88 8.42
C TYR A 391 10.79 18.76 7.80
N TYR A 392 11.89 18.38 8.43
CA TYR A 392 12.79 17.37 7.90
C TYR A 392 13.35 16.46 9.00
N GLN A 393 13.19 15.15 8.87
CA GLN A 393 13.77 14.17 9.79
C GLN A 393 14.57 13.11 9.05
N PRO A 394 15.90 13.27 8.89
CA PRO A 394 16.71 12.33 8.13
C PRO A 394 16.56 10.89 8.64
N CYS A 395 16.08 9.99 7.78
CA CYS A 395 15.87 8.58 8.11
C CYS A 395 14.98 8.33 9.35
N GLY A 396 14.00 9.21 9.55
CA GLY A 396 12.94 9.06 10.55
C GLY A 396 11.60 9.47 9.96
N GLY A 397 10.53 8.88 10.48
CA GLY A 397 9.17 9.32 10.19
C GLY A 397 8.76 10.40 11.20
N MET A 398 8.15 11.47 10.71
CA MET A 398 7.45 12.46 11.54
C MET A 398 5.96 12.26 11.40
N LYS A 399 5.22 12.58 12.46
CA LYS A 399 3.77 12.76 12.37
C LYS A 399 3.45 13.94 11.46
N CYS A 400 2.21 13.96 10.97
CA CYS A 400 1.61 15.16 10.42
C CYS A 400 1.81 16.34 11.39
N PRO A 401 2.32 17.50 10.92
CA PRO A 401 2.51 18.65 11.78
C PRO A 401 1.23 19.10 12.48
N ASN A 402 1.44 19.76 13.61
CA ASN A 402 0.41 20.06 14.57
C ASN A 402 -0.65 21.03 14.03
N GLY A 403 -1.90 20.57 13.95
CA GLY A 403 -3.00 21.35 13.39
C GLY A 403 -2.93 21.48 11.87
N ALA A 404 -2.14 20.63 11.22
CA ALA A 404 -2.07 20.56 9.77
C ALA A 404 -3.06 19.55 9.18
N GLN A 405 -3.45 19.79 7.94
CA GLN A 405 -4.00 18.78 7.05
C GLN A 405 -2.84 18.18 6.25
N CYS A 406 -2.76 16.85 6.21
CA CYS A 406 -1.65 16.14 5.58
C CYS A 406 -2.09 15.13 4.52
N ASP A 407 -3.28 15.30 3.94
CA ASP A 407 -3.81 14.40 2.89
C ASP A 407 -3.81 12.89 3.23
N GLY A 408 -3.73 12.54 4.51
CA GLY A 408 -3.60 11.15 4.97
C GLY A 408 -2.19 10.59 5.07
N ASP A 409 -1.19 11.35 4.61
CA ASP A 409 0.20 11.00 4.79
C ASP A 409 0.58 10.99 6.29
N ASN A 410 1.38 10.00 6.68
CA ASN A 410 1.98 9.93 8.01
C ASN A 410 3.39 9.34 7.90
N ASN A 411 4.17 9.42 8.98
CA ASN A 411 5.57 8.99 9.00
C ASN A 411 6.41 9.66 7.90
N ALA A 412 6.09 10.89 7.47
CA ALA A 412 6.90 11.54 6.46
C ALA A 412 8.26 11.95 7.01
N THR A 413 9.31 11.71 6.24
CA THR A 413 10.65 12.24 6.46
C THR A 413 10.75 13.71 6.05
N VAL A 414 9.91 14.17 5.12
CA VAL A 414 9.92 15.56 4.63
C VAL A 414 8.50 16.08 4.50
N TRP A 415 8.16 17.13 5.26
CA TRP A 415 6.95 17.93 5.06
C TRP A 415 7.29 19.30 4.53
N LEU A 416 6.52 19.77 3.55
CA LEU A 416 6.50 21.18 3.19
C LEU A 416 5.11 21.73 3.44
N CYS A 417 5.02 22.66 4.39
CA CYS A 417 3.75 23.21 4.83
C CYS A 417 3.59 24.68 4.43
N GLN A 418 2.38 25.05 4.05
CA GLN A 418 2.00 26.43 3.72
C GLN A 418 0.89 26.88 4.66
N ASN A 419 1.01 28.09 5.19
CA ASN A 419 -0.04 28.67 6.03
C ASN A 419 -0.95 29.55 5.16
N GLU A 420 -2.09 29.02 4.75
CA GLU A 420 -3.12 29.79 4.03
C GLU A 420 -4.30 30.13 4.96
N SER A 421 -5.41 29.39 4.83
CA SER A 421 -6.55 29.47 5.75
C SER A 421 -6.43 28.47 6.93
N TYR A 422 -5.66 27.41 6.70
CA TYR A 422 -5.19 26.43 7.67
C TYR A 422 -3.75 26.05 7.29
N LEU A 423 -3.08 25.27 8.14
CA LEU A 423 -1.75 24.73 7.86
C LEU A 423 -1.90 23.53 6.92
N ASP A 424 -1.63 23.71 5.64
CA ASP A 424 -1.66 22.63 4.66
C ASP A 424 -0.25 22.06 4.52
N CYS A 425 -0.08 20.75 4.71
CA CYS A 425 1.22 20.08 4.73
C CYS A 425 1.27 18.95 3.72
N ILE A 426 2.25 19.02 2.82
CA ILE A 426 2.44 18.04 1.75
C ILE A 426 3.66 17.17 2.08
N ALA A 427 3.51 15.84 2.07
CA ALA A 427 4.63 14.94 2.22
C ALA A 427 5.42 14.87 0.91
N TYR A 428 6.74 15.09 0.98
CA TYR A 428 7.63 14.89 -0.18
C TYR A 428 8.61 13.73 0.04
N GLY A 429 8.43 12.95 1.10
CA GLY A 429 9.22 11.79 1.42
C GLY A 429 8.56 11.01 2.54
N LEU A 430 8.07 9.81 2.25
CA LEU A 430 7.48 8.90 3.23
C LEU A 430 8.51 7.86 3.67
N LEU A 431 8.45 7.47 4.94
CA LEU A 431 9.37 6.48 5.48
C LEU A 431 9.14 5.12 4.82
N GLU A 432 7.93 4.66 4.54
CA GLU A 432 7.74 3.33 3.91
C GLU A 432 8.33 3.21 2.49
N ASN A 433 8.55 4.32 1.78
CA ASN A 433 8.92 4.30 0.36
C ASN A 433 10.42 4.08 0.08
N ASN A 434 11.20 3.71 1.10
CA ASN A 434 12.67 3.64 1.07
C ASN A 434 13.32 4.97 0.64
N LEU A 435 14.63 5.06 0.85
CA LEU A 435 15.43 6.19 0.39
C LEU A 435 16.53 5.67 -0.53
N SER A 436 17.07 6.55 -1.36
CA SER A 436 18.22 6.23 -2.21
C SER A 436 19.32 7.26 -2.06
N TYR A 437 20.55 6.81 -2.30
CA TYR A 437 21.77 7.60 -2.16
C TYR A 437 22.44 7.77 -3.51
N SER A 438 22.97 8.96 -3.75
CA SER A 438 23.97 9.19 -4.79
C SER A 438 25.02 10.16 -4.27
N GLU A 439 26.25 10.03 -4.74
CA GLU A 439 27.34 10.89 -4.28
C GLU A 439 28.17 11.42 -5.45
N ASN A 440 28.74 12.60 -5.22
CA ASN A 440 29.82 13.15 -6.01
C ASN A 440 30.91 13.68 -5.07
N VAL A 441 32.03 14.16 -5.61
CA VAL A 441 33.19 14.62 -4.83
C VAL A 441 32.87 15.77 -3.86
N ARG A 442 31.75 16.49 -4.06
CA ARG A 442 31.37 17.68 -3.28
C ARG A 442 30.10 17.51 -2.47
N GLU A 443 29.23 16.59 -2.86
CA GLU A 443 27.85 16.51 -2.35
C GLU A 443 27.45 15.05 -2.14
N PHE A 444 26.80 14.80 -1.02
CA PHE A 444 26.07 13.56 -0.76
C PHE A 444 24.58 13.84 -0.93
N ILE A 445 23.94 13.12 -1.84
CA ILE A 445 22.56 13.38 -2.25
C ILE A 445 21.69 12.24 -1.75
N VAL A 446 20.65 12.59 -1.01
CA VAL A 446 19.63 11.64 -0.56
C VAL A 446 18.33 11.95 -1.26
N THR A 447 17.71 10.94 -1.85
CA THR A 447 16.40 11.06 -2.47
C THR A 447 15.36 10.29 -1.67
N TYR A 448 14.30 11.00 -1.28
CA TYR A 448 13.12 10.47 -0.62
C TYR A 448 11.94 10.48 -1.58
N THR A 449 11.07 9.48 -1.48
CA THR A 449 9.87 9.35 -2.31
C THR A 449 8.64 9.54 -1.42
N GLY A 450 7.81 10.53 -1.73
CA GLY A 450 6.52 10.74 -1.07
C GLY A 450 5.40 9.93 -1.73
N ASP A 451 4.17 10.18 -1.30
CA ASP A 451 2.96 9.78 -2.02
C ASP A 451 2.86 10.51 -3.37
N ARG A 452 1.89 10.11 -4.21
CA ARG A 452 1.51 10.87 -5.43
C ARG A 452 2.67 11.26 -6.35
N LYS A 453 3.70 10.40 -6.45
CA LYS A 453 4.94 10.64 -7.23
C LYS A 453 5.71 11.90 -6.81
N ARG A 454 5.50 12.37 -5.58
CA ARG A 454 6.27 13.44 -4.95
C ARG A 454 7.64 12.90 -4.58
N MET A 455 8.66 13.72 -4.70
CA MET A 455 10.03 13.34 -4.36
C MET A 455 10.77 14.52 -3.75
N THR A 456 11.63 14.24 -2.77
CA THR A 456 12.59 15.20 -2.23
C THR A 456 13.99 14.80 -2.58
N THR A 457 14.80 15.75 -3.04
CA THR A 457 16.26 15.62 -3.15
C THR A 457 16.93 16.51 -2.11
N VAL A 458 17.63 15.91 -1.16
CA VAL A 458 18.39 16.59 -0.11
C VAL A 458 19.88 16.52 -0.42
N GLU A 459 20.50 17.68 -0.57
CA GLU A 459 21.94 17.80 -0.79
C GLU A 459 22.67 18.10 0.51
N TYR A 460 23.47 17.16 0.98
CA TYR A 460 24.33 17.35 2.12
C TYR A 460 25.66 17.99 1.72
N LYS A 461 25.95 19.12 2.36
CA LYS A 461 27.14 19.94 2.14
C LYS A 461 27.95 20.04 3.43
N CYS A 462 29.28 20.05 3.29
CA CYS A 462 30.19 20.24 4.41
C CYS A 462 30.02 21.63 5.05
N ASP A 463 29.99 21.66 6.37
CA ASP A 463 30.19 22.87 7.18
C ASP A 463 30.99 22.53 8.43
N GLU A 464 32.29 22.87 8.42
CA GLU A 464 33.21 22.56 9.52
C GLU A 464 32.90 23.34 10.81
N SER A 465 32.06 24.38 10.75
CA SER A 465 31.72 25.20 11.91
C SER A 465 30.69 24.55 12.83
N LEU A 466 29.97 23.52 12.34
CA LEU A 466 28.94 22.80 13.09
C LEU A 466 29.53 21.71 13.99
N LYS A 467 28.79 21.29 15.01
CA LYS A 467 29.16 20.12 15.81
C LYS A 467 28.88 18.82 15.04
N GLU A 468 29.48 17.73 15.50
CA GLU A 468 29.16 16.40 14.96
C GLU A 468 27.67 16.09 15.18
N ASN A 469 27.01 15.53 14.18
CA ASN A 469 25.57 15.20 14.16
C ASN A 469 24.63 16.41 14.25
N GLU A 470 25.15 17.63 14.13
CA GLU A 470 24.34 18.83 13.96
C GLU A 470 24.08 19.06 12.46
N ILE A 471 22.86 19.49 12.13
CA ILE A 471 22.51 19.92 10.79
C ILE A 471 22.02 21.37 10.81
N LYS A 472 22.39 22.12 9.79
CA LYS A 472 21.86 23.46 9.53
C LYS A 472 20.90 23.38 8.35
N MET A 473 19.66 23.73 8.64
CA MET A 473 18.55 23.72 7.69
C MET A 473 18.64 24.86 6.66
N PRO A 474 18.07 24.69 5.46
CA PRO A 474 18.05 25.72 4.43
C PRO A 474 17.13 26.90 4.81
N SER A 475 17.35 28.05 4.18
CA SER A 475 16.39 29.17 4.18
C SER A 475 15.57 29.27 2.88
N VAL A 476 15.92 28.47 1.87
CA VAL A 476 15.28 28.46 0.54
C VAL A 476 15.15 27.02 0.08
N VAL A 477 13.99 26.68 -0.46
CA VAL A 477 13.75 25.40 -1.13
C VAL A 477 13.32 25.63 -2.57
N THR A 478 13.62 24.70 -3.45
CA THR A 478 13.18 24.77 -4.84
C THR A 478 12.14 23.69 -5.10
N LEU A 479 10.95 24.10 -5.53
CA LEU A 479 9.86 23.20 -5.91
C LEU A 479 9.65 23.26 -7.42
N PHE A 480 9.79 22.13 -8.10
CA PHE A 480 9.54 21.98 -9.54
C PHE A 480 8.53 20.86 -9.77
N GLY A 481 7.25 21.23 -9.92
CA GLY A 481 6.17 20.25 -9.99
C GLY A 481 6.12 19.43 -8.69
N THR A 482 6.24 18.11 -8.79
CA THR A 482 6.23 17.20 -7.64
C THR A 482 7.62 16.98 -7.01
N ARG A 483 8.64 17.74 -7.42
CA ARG A 483 10.03 17.56 -6.96
C ARG A 483 10.48 18.71 -6.08
N LEU A 484 10.71 18.42 -4.80
CA LEU A 484 11.30 19.31 -3.82
C LEU A 484 12.82 19.13 -3.78
N ARG A 485 13.59 20.22 -3.73
CA ARG A 485 15.05 20.18 -3.61
C ARG A 485 15.53 21.22 -2.62
N PHE A 486 16.42 20.80 -1.72
CA PHE A 486 17.08 21.70 -0.78
C PHE A 486 18.43 21.17 -0.32
N SER A 487 19.25 22.04 0.28
CA SER A 487 20.56 21.67 0.81
C SER A 487 20.59 21.76 2.33
N VAL A 488 21.24 20.79 2.96
CA VAL A 488 21.49 20.74 4.40
C VAL A 488 22.99 20.77 4.63
N HIS A 489 23.43 21.50 5.64
CA HIS A 489 24.84 21.60 5.98
C HIS A 489 25.15 20.80 7.24
N SER A 490 26.22 20.01 7.22
CA SER A 490 26.67 19.27 8.40
C SER A 490 28.16 18.93 8.33
N LYS A 491 28.80 18.84 9.50
CA LYS A 491 30.22 18.51 9.63
C LYS A 491 30.54 17.07 9.20
N ASN A 492 29.58 16.15 9.36
CA ASN A 492 29.76 14.73 9.00
C ASN A 492 29.99 14.52 7.49
N PHE A 493 29.64 15.50 6.66
CA PHE A 493 29.84 15.50 5.21
C PHE A 493 31.04 16.34 4.77
N CYS A 494 31.87 16.78 5.72
CA CYS A 494 33.19 17.27 5.39
C CYS A 494 34.05 16.08 5.03
N SER A 495 34.54 16.04 3.78
CA SER A 495 35.48 15.02 3.35
C SER A 495 36.54 14.93 4.42
N ARG A 496 36.58 13.77 5.09
CA ARG A 496 37.79 13.35 5.76
C ARG A 496 38.76 13.21 4.61
N ARG A 497 39.45 14.30 4.26
CA ARG A 497 40.76 14.17 3.66
C ARG A 497 41.41 13.16 4.59
N ASN A 498 41.58 11.95 4.09
CA ASN A 498 42.66 11.10 4.50
C ASN A 498 43.87 11.99 4.23
N GLY A 499 44.15 12.93 5.14
CA GLY A 499 45.49 13.29 5.45
C GLY A 499 46.08 11.92 5.66
N SER A 500 46.84 11.50 4.66
CA SER A 500 47.68 10.33 4.72
C SER A 500 48.64 10.65 5.86
N SER A 501 48.16 10.56 7.09
CA SER A 501 48.97 10.50 8.27
C SER A 501 49.71 9.21 8.00
N VAL A 502 50.95 9.39 7.53
CA VAL A 502 51.90 8.32 7.37
C VAL A 502 51.78 7.53 8.65
N THR A 503 51.21 6.34 8.56
CA THR A 503 50.86 5.59 9.76
C THR A 503 52.15 5.41 10.54
N GLY A 504 52.09 5.35 11.88
CA GLY A 504 53.30 5.12 12.68
C GLY A 504 54.10 3.92 12.16
N GLY A 505 53.41 2.91 11.59
CA GLY A 505 54.00 1.80 10.87
C GLY A 505 54.77 2.18 9.60
N ALA A 506 54.23 3.06 8.74
CA ALA A 506 54.96 3.54 7.56
C ALA A 506 56.20 4.36 7.94
N ILE A 507 56.15 5.20 8.98
CA ILE A 507 57.34 5.92 9.49
C ILE A 507 58.39 4.93 10.01
N PHE A 508 57.96 3.95 10.82
CA PHE A 508 58.83 2.91 11.34
C PHE A 508 59.52 2.11 10.22
N LEU A 509 58.76 1.71 9.20
CA LEU A 509 59.28 0.99 8.04
C LEU A 509 60.30 1.83 7.26
N ILE A 510 60.03 3.12 7.05
CA ILE A 510 60.98 4.02 6.37
C ILE A 510 62.30 4.11 7.15
N VAL A 511 62.25 4.26 8.47
CA VAL A 511 63.46 4.31 9.33
C VAL A 511 64.22 2.98 9.28
N LEU A 512 63.52 1.86 9.38
CA LEU A 512 64.12 0.53 9.32
C LEU A 512 64.83 0.28 7.98
N PHE A 513 64.15 0.59 6.86
CA PHE A 513 64.73 0.43 5.52
C PHE A 513 65.95 1.32 5.31
N MET A 514 65.92 2.58 5.77
CA MET A 514 67.10 3.45 5.72
C MET A 514 68.27 2.87 6.54
N GLY A 515 68.00 2.31 7.73
CA GLY A 515 69.02 1.64 8.54
C GLY A 515 69.67 0.45 7.83
N ILE A 516 68.86 -0.40 7.18
CA ILE A 516 69.34 -1.56 6.41
C ILE A 516 70.21 -1.11 5.23
N ILE A 517 69.78 -0.09 4.47
CA ILE A 517 70.54 0.44 3.32
C ILE A 517 71.89 0.99 3.78
N LEU A 518 71.91 1.77 4.87
CA LEU A 518 73.15 2.33 5.42
C LEU A 518 74.10 1.24 5.92
N TYR A 519 73.56 0.22 6.62
CA TYR A 519 74.34 -0.93 7.07
C TYR A 519 74.98 -1.66 5.89
N LEU A 520 74.20 -1.98 4.85
CA LEU A 520 74.70 -2.66 3.66
C LEU A 520 75.76 -1.83 2.93
N ALA A 521 75.51 -0.53 2.72
CA ALA A 521 76.46 0.36 2.07
C ALA A 521 77.78 0.44 2.82
N PHE A 522 77.75 0.65 4.14
CA PHE A 522 78.95 0.75 4.97
C PHE A 522 79.74 -0.55 4.99
N ALA A 523 79.05 -1.68 5.17
CA ALA A 523 79.69 -2.98 5.25
C ALA A 523 80.28 -3.44 3.90
N LEU A 524 79.66 -3.08 2.76
CA LEU A 524 80.23 -3.29 1.43
C LEU A 524 81.51 -2.47 1.23
N ILE A 525 81.52 -1.21 1.65
CA ILE A 525 82.71 -0.34 1.57
C ILE A 525 83.84 -0.92 2.43
N VAL A 526 83.56 -1.26 3.69
CA VAL A 526 84.57 -1.82 4.61
C VAL A 526 85.08 -3.19 4.12
N GLY A 527 84.19 -4.05 3.65
CA GLY A 527 84.54 -5.36 3.09
C GLY A 527 85.42 -5.24 1.85
N TYR A 528 85.10 -4.30 0.96
CA TYR A 528 85.90 -4.03 -0.23
C TYR A 528 87.30 -3.53 0.13
N VAL A 529 87.42 -2.60 1.07
CA VAL A 529 88.72 -2.06 1.53
C VAL A 529 89.58 -3.14 2.19
N LYS A 530 88.98 -4.03 3.00
CA LYS A 530 89.73 -5.05 3.74
C LYS A 530 90.14 -6.25 2.87
N ASN A 531 89.23 -6.74 2.02
CA ASN A 531 89.36 -8.05 1.38
C ASN A 531 89.52 -7.97 -0.14
N GLY A 532 89.45 -6.77 -0.74
CA GLY A 532 89.53 -6.56 -2.19
C GLY A 532 88.40 -7.20 -2.99
N ARG A 533 87.32 -7.64 -2.31
CA ARG A 533 86.16 -8.30 -2.91
C ARG A 533 84.88 -7.69 -2.36
N ILE A 534 83.91 -7.48 -3.24
CA ILE A 534 82.57 -7.02 -2.87
C ILE A 534 81.76 -8.27 -2.51
N GLY A 535 81.38 -8.40 -1.24
CA GLY A 535 80.53 -9.47 -0.74
C GLY A 535 79.52 -8.93 0.26
N LEU A 536 78.31 -9.50 0.27
CA LEU A 536 77.28 -9.16 1.25
C LEU A 536 77.79 -9.48 2.67
N PRO A 537 77.66 -8.56 3.64
CA PRO A 537 78.03 -8.85 5.02
C PRO A 537 77.03 -9.83 5.64
N ASN A 538 77.50 -10.78 6.44
CA ASN A 538 76.66 -11.77 7.14
C ASN A 538 75.69 -12.46 6.16
N THR A 539 76.22 -13.10 5.11
CA THR A 539 75.42 -13.75 4.06
C THR A 539 74.42 -14.76 4.62
N GLU A 540 74.80 -15.51 5.66
CA GLU A 540 73.94 -16.46 6.35
C GLU A 540 72.68 -15.77 6.90
N PHE A 541 72.85 -14.67 7.64
CA PHE A 541 71.74 -13.89 8.19
C PHE A 541 70.77 -13.41 7.11
N TRP A 542 71.27 -12.83 6.00
CA TRP A 542 70.39 -12.33 4.94
C TRP A 542 69.63 -13.45 4.24
N THR A 543 70.26 -14.61 4.09
CA THR A 543 69.63 -15.79 3.48
C THR A 543 68.47 -16.28 4.34
N GLU A 544 68.67 -16.40 5.65
CA GLU A 544 67.60 -16.74 6.60
C GLU A 544 66.53 -15.65 6.68
N PHE A 545 66.92 -14.37 6.72
CA PHE A 545 65.99 -13.25 6.79
C PHE A 545 65.04 -13.22 5.58
N PHE A 546 65.56 -13.38 4.35
CA PHE A 546 64.71 -13.44 3.15
C PHE A 546 63.81 -14.68 3.13
N ALA A 547 64.28 -15.82 3.62
CA ALA A 547 63.45 -17.01 3.77
C ALA A 547 62.27 -16.78 4.74
N CYS A 548 62.53 -16.14 5.89
CA CYS A 548 61.51 -15.74 6.86
C CYS A 548 60.48 -14.77 6.25
N VAL A 549 60.95 -13.69 5.61
CA VAL A 549 60.07 -12.68 5.00
C VAL A 549 59.21 -13.28 3.89
N SER A 550 59.80 -14.10 3.02
CA SER A 550 59.08 -14.79 1.94
C SER A 550 58.00 -15.73 2.50
N THR A 551 58.31 -16.47 3.56
CA THR A 551 57.37 -17.39 4.22
C THR A 551 56.22 -16.61 4.86
N GLY A 552 56.52 -15.53 5.58
CA GLY A 552 55.51 -14.66 6.19
C GLY A 552 54.60 -13.99 5.16
N PHE A 553 55.16 -13.49 4.05
CA PHE A 553 54.39 -12.90 2.96
C PHE A 553 53.44 -13.92 2.33
N MET A 554 53.92 -15.13 2.03
CA MET A 554 53.10 -16.22 1.49
C MET A 554 51.97 -16.62 2.46
N PHE A 555 52.21 -16.56 3.77
CA PHE A 555 51.21 -16.89 4.78
C PHE A 555 50.08 -15.85 4.82
N ILE A 556 50.42 -14.55 4.76
CA ILE A 556 49.45 -13.45 4.73
C ILE A 556 48.63 -13.50 3.44
N VAL A 557 49.26 -13.66 2.28
CA VAL A 557 48.55 -13.67 0.97
C VAL A 557 47.60 -14.87 0.86
N LYS A 558 47.94 -16.01 1.46
CA LYS A 558 47.09 -17.20 1.46
C LYS A 558 46.10 -17.27 2.63
N CYS A 559 45.93 -16.19 3.40
CA CYS A 559 45.03 -16.13 4.55
C CYS A 559 45.19 -17.32 5.52
N GLY A 560 46.43 -17.78 5.74
CA GLY A 560 46.72 -18.92 6.62
C GLY A 560 46.45 -20.32 6.03
N HIS A 561 45.99 -20.45 4.78
CA HIS A 561 45.85 -21.74 4.09
C HIS A 561 47.17 -22.17 3.41
N MET A 562 48.20 -22.42 4.21
CA MET A 562 49.35 -23.20 3.74
C MET A 562 49.25 -24.61 4.30
N ASP A 563 49.22 -25.62 3.42
CA ASP A 563 49.41 -27.02 3.80
C ASP A 563 50.76 -27.15 4.50
N VAL A 564 50.74 -27.29 5.82
CA VAL A 564 51.91 -27.39 6.73
C VAL A 564 52.76 -28.66 6.45
N GLY A 565 52.44 -29.42 5.40
CA GLY A 565 52.99 -30.75 5.17
C GLY A 565 54.37 -30.86 4.51
N LYS A 566 54.94 -29.82 3.87
CA LYS A 566 56.22 -29.95 3.13
C LYS A 566 57.02 -28.65 2.95
N THR A 567 57.25 -27.88 4.00
CA THR A 567 58.28 -26.81 3.94
C THR A 567 59.59 -27.31 4.50
N LYS A 568 60.64 -27.28 3.66
CA LYS A 568 62.06 -27.64 3.92
C LYS A 568 62.76 -26.84 5.05
N TYR A 569 62.00 -26.22 5.94
CA TYR A 569 62.54 -25.33 6.97
C TYR A 569 63.40 -26.09 7.99
N ASP A 570 63.20 -27.41 8.13
CA ASP A 570 63.98 -28.28 9.04
C ASP A 570 65.23 -28.91 8.40
N GLU A 571 65.59 -28.54 7.15
CA GLU A 571 66.75 -29.11 6.42
C GLU A 571 67.91 -28.12 6.14
N ILE A 572 67.90 -26.90 6.72
CA ILE A 572 69.01 -25.92 6.57
C ILE A 572 69.73 -25.70 7.90
#